data_AF-A0AB73HZ26-F1
#
_entry.id   AF-A0AB73HZ26-F1
#
_cell.length_a   1.000
_cell.length_b   1.000
_cell.length_c   1.000
_cell.angle_alpha   90.00
_cell.angle_beta   90.00
_cell.angle_gamma   90.00
#
_symmetry.space_group_name_H-M   'P 1'
#
loop_
_entity.id
_entity.type
_entity.pdbx_description
1 polymer ?
#
loop_
_entity_poly.entity_id
_entity_poly.type
_entity_poly.pdbx_seq_one_letter_code
_entity_poly.pdbx_strand_id
1 'polypeptide(L)'
;MSEGSVAASSLKIGVTDMFADSGMAGVSAYSTEIGGAEQANLLTEKITAVAVNPGTGAITLTMGGIPQLAAANTLVFTPTINNNPISNANSAGTIEWKCDASTILDKYLPAVCR
;
A
#
# COMPACT_ATOMS: atom_id res chain seq x y z
N MET A 1 -6.98 13.12 0.16
CA MET A 1 -5.97 12.14 -0.30
C MET A 1 -4.70 12.16 0.50
N SER A 2 -4.25 13.32 0.99
CA SER A 2 -3.03 13.41 1.82
C SER A 2 -3.07 12.49 3.05
N GLU A 3 -4.22 12.32 3.72
CA GLU A 3 -4.37 11.36 4.84
C GLU A 3 -4.00 9.93 4.44
N GLY A 4 -4.56 9.41 3.35
CA GLY A 4 -4.19 8.08 2.83
C GLY A 4 -2.71 7.99 2.45
N SER A 5 -2.11 9.07 1.93
CA SER A 5 -0.67 9.08 1.62
C SER A 5 0.20 9.02 2.89
N VAL A 6 -0.21 9.69 3.96
CA VAL A 6 0.46 9.64 5.26
C VAL A 6 0.29 8.26 5.89
N ALA A 7 -0.92 7.72 5.91
CA ALA A 7 -1.19 6.37 6.43
C ALA A 7 -0.41 5.30 5.66
N ALA A 8 -0.30 5.41 4.33
CA ALA A 8 0.53 4.50 3.54
C ALA A 8 2.02 4.59 3.90
N SER A 9 2.51 5.71 4.43
CA SER A 9 3.94 5.89 4.68
C SER A 9 4.46 4.99 5.80
N SER A 10 3.69 4.74 6.85
CA SER A 10 4.04 3.76 7.89
C SER A 10 4.00 2.33 7.35
N LEU A 11 2.99 2.00 6.53
CA LEU A 11 2.86 0.69 5.89
C LEU A 11 4.01 0.40 4.92
N LYS A 12 4.50 1.42 4.20
CA LYS A 12 5.68 1.31 3.32
C LYS A 12 6.93 0.92 4.09
N ILE A 13 7.12 1.48 5.28
CA ILE A 13 8.23 1.10 6.18
C ILE A 13 8.05 -0.36 6.60
N GLY A 14 6.87 -0.74 7.08
CA GLY A 14 6.58 -2.12 7.49
C GLY A 14 6.83 -3.14 6.37
N VAL A 15 6.35 -2.89 5.14
CA VAL A 15 6.62 -3.78 4.00
C VAL A 15 8.12 -3.85 3.69
N THR A 16 8.83 -2.72 3.75
CA THR A 16 10.27 -2.65 3.47
C THR A 16 11.07 -3.44 4.51
N ASP A 17 10.78 -3.24 5.80
CA ASP A 17 11.47 -3.91 6.90
C ASP A 17 11.21 -5.42 6.87
N MET A 18 9.96 -5.83 6.65
CA MET A 18 9.60 -7.25 6.60
C MET A 18 10.18 -7.96 5.37
N PHE A 19 10.28 -7.26 4.23
CA PHE A 19 10.96 -7.78 3.06
C PHE A 19 12.48 -7.87 3.28
N ALA A 20 13.09 -6.90 3.96
CA ALA A 20 14.52 -6.91 4.25
C ALA A 20 14.92 -8.01 5.25
N ASP A 21 14.07 -8.28 6.24
CA ASP A 21 14.33 -9.27 7.28
C ASP A 21 14.10 -10.71 6.79
N SER A 22 12.95 -10.96 6.14
CA SER A 22 12.46 -12.31 5.85
C SER A 22 11.97 -12.49 4.40
N GLY A 23 12.29 -11.56 3.50
CA GLY A 23 11.82 -11.59 2.11
C GLY A 23 10.28 -11.57 2.01
N MET A 24 9.75 -12.23 0.97
CA MET A 24 8.30 -12.32 0.76
C MET A 24 7.57 -13.12 1.84
N ALA A 25 8.26 -13.98 2.61
CA ALA A 25 7.65 -14.64 3.75
C ALA A 25 7.30 -13.62 4.85
N GLY A 26 8.18 -12.65 5.10
CA GLY A 26 7.93 -11.53 6.01
C GLY A 26 6.77 -10.65 5.53
N VAL A 27 6.75 -10.30 4.25
CA VAL A 27 5.65 -9.53 3.64
C VAL A 27 4.31 -10.26 3.74
N SER A 28 4.30 -11.58 3.53
CA SER A 28 3.09 -12.40 3.67
C SER A 28 2.58 -12.46 5.11
N ALA A 29 3.48 -12.58 6.09
CA ALA A 29 3.12 -12.52 7.49
C ALA A 29 2.52 -11.14 7.85
N TYR A 30 3.18 -10.06 7.42
CA TYR A 30 2.68 -8.70 7.62
C TYR A 30 1.31 -8.45 6.98
N SER A 31 1.09 -8.98 5.78
CA SER A 31 -0.22 -8.94 5.11
C SER A 31 -1.32 -9.60 5.94
N THR A 32 -1.01 -10.71 6.63
CA THR A 32 -1.95 -11.40 7.52
C THR A 32 -2.31 -10.54 8.74
N GLU A 33 -1.32 -9.90 9.36
CA GLU A 33 -1.53 -9.00 10.51
C GLU A 33 -2.40 -7.80 10.14
N ILE A 34 -2.05 -7.13 9.03
CA ILE A 34 -2.79 -5.96 8.51
C ILE A 34 -4.23 -6.34 8.13
N GLY A 35 -4.42 -7.47 7.45
CA GLY A 35 -5.75 -7.95 7.07
C GLY A 35 -6.57 -8.55 8.22
N GLY A 36 -5.96 -8.74 9.40
CA GLY A 36 -6.53 -9.39 10.57
C GLY A 36 -6.79 -8.41 11.71
N ALA A 37 -6.11 -8.62 12.83
CA ALA A 37 -6.36 -7.90 14.08
C ALA A 37 -6.03 -6.40 13.98
N GLU A 38 -5.02 -6.03 13.18
CA GLU A 38 -4.61 -4.63 13.05
C GLU A 38 -5.57 -3.79 12.20
N GLN A 39 -6.45 -4.41 11.43
CA GLN A 39 -7.35 -3.67 10.54
C GLN A 39 -8.12 -2.60 11.30
N ALA A 40 -8.68 -2.94 12.46
CA ALA A 40 -9.46 -2.01 13.28
C ALA A 40 -8.64 -0.80 13.79
N ASN A 41 -7.33 -0.94 13.94
CA ASN A 41 -6.42 0.13 14.39
C ASN A 41 -5.98 1.05 13.24
N LEU A 42 -6.17 0.62 11.99
CA LEU A 42 -5.74 1.34 10.78
C LEU A 42 -6.88 2.13 10.12
N LEU A 43 -8.13 1.88 10.51
CA LEU A 43 -9.28 2.55 9.93
C LEU A 43 -9.50 3.93 10.53
N THR A 44 -9.95 4.84 9.68
CA THR A 44 -10.40 6.18 10.07
C THR A 44 -11.76 6.45 9.42
N GLU A 45 -12.31 7.64 9.62
CA GLU A 45 -13.52 8.05 8.88
C GLU A 45 -13.31 8.01 7.36
N LYS A 46 -12.06 8.22 6.89
CA LYS A 46 -11.71 8.33 5.47
C LYS A 46 -10.92 7.15 4.93
N ILE A 47 -10.41 6.26 5.79
CA ILE A 47 -9.75 5.00 5.42
C ILE A 47 -10.62 3.86 5.93
N THR A 48 -11.35 3.21 5.02
CA THR A 48 -12.34 2.17 5.38
C THR A 48 -11.83 0.75 5.20
N ALA A 49 -10.71 0.58 4.50
CA ALA A 49 -9.98 -0.68 4.48
C ALA A 49 -8.51 -0.43 4.14
N VAL A 50 -7.64 -1.25 4.72
CA VAL A 50 -6.23 -1.37 4.37
C VAL A 50 -5.96 -2.81 3.94
N ALA A 51 -5.09 -3.00 2.97
CA ALA A 51 -4.59 -4.32 2.58
C ALA A 51 -3.14 -4.22 2.12
N VAL A 52 -2.35 -5.25 2.41
CA VAL A 52 -1.04 -5.50 1.79
C VAL A 52 -1.16 -6.77 0.98
N ASN A 53 -0.76 -6.75 -0.29
CA ASN A 53 -0.76 -7.94 -1.12
C ASN A 53 0.42 -8.86 -0.72
N PRO A 54 0.18 -10.12 -0.32
CA PRO A 54 1.24 -11.00 0.16
C PRO A 54 2.23 -11.44 -0.93
N GLY A 55 1.82 -11.39 -2.20
CA GLY A 55 2.64 -11.79 -3.34
C GLY A 55 3.43 -10.65 -4.00
N THR A 56 3.07 -9.39 -3.75
CA THR A 56 3.73 -8.23 -4.38
C THR A 56 4.12 -7.11 -3.42
N GLY A 57 3.67 -7.17 -2.15
CA GLY A 57 3.84 -6.09 -1.18
C GLY A 57 3.02 -4.82 -1.47
N ALA A 58 2.17 -4.83 -2.50
CA ALA A 58 1.37 -3.68 -2.87
C ALA A 58 0.40 -3.30 -1.74
N ILE A 59 0.43 -2.04 -1.33
CA ILE A 59 -0.42 -1.48 -0.29
C ILE A 59 -1.64 -0.88 -0.96
N THR A 60 -2.84 -1.29 -0.56
CA THR A 60 -4.11 -0.73 -1.01
C THR A 60 -4.82 -0.09 0.17
N LEU A 61 -5.19 1.18 0.02
CA LEU A 61 -6.07 1.91 0.92
C LEU A 61 -7.40 2.15 0.22
N THR A 62 -8.49 1.69 0.82
CA THR A 62 -9.84 2.02 0.37
C THR A 62 -10.31 3.27 1.09
N MET A 63 -10.52 4.33 0.33
CA MET A 63 -10.92 5.64 0.83
C MET A 63 -12.45 5.73 0.91
N GLY A 64 -12.99 6.01 2.08
CA GLY A 64 -14.43 6.10 2.33
C GLY A 64 -14.89 7.49 2.72
N GLY A 65 -16.22 7.68 2.82
CA GLY A 65 -16.79 8.93 3.32
C GLY A 65 -16.48 10.18 2.48
N ILE A 66 -16.11 10.01 1.20
CA ILE A 66 -15.81 11.07 0.24
C ILE A 66 -16.73 10.88 -0.98
N PRO A 67 -17.87 11.58 -1.04
CA PRO A 67 -18.86 11.41 -2.10
C PRO A 67 -18.30 11.56 -3.52
N GLN A 68 -17.27 12.40 -3.70
CA GLN A 68 -16.64 12.68 -4.98
C GLN A 68 -15.85 11.49 -5.57
N LEU A 69 -15.50 10.50 -4.75
CA LEU A 69 -14.78 9.30 -5.20
C LEU A 69 -15.73 8.20 -5.70
N ALA A 70 -16.97 8.15 -5.20
CA ALA A 70 -17.91 7.06 -5.51
C ALA A 70 -17.23 5.68 -5.38
N ALA A 71 -17.29 4.84 -6.42
CA ALA A 71 -16.61 3.53 -6.47
C ALA A 71 -15.12 3.59 -6.86
N ALA A 72 -14.64 4.75 -7.31
CA ALA A 72 -13.26 5.01 -7.72
C ALA A 72 -12.48 5.54 -6.51
N ASN A 73 -12.22 4.66 -5.55
CA ASN A 73 -11.83 5.07 -4.19
C ASN A 73 -10.61 4.34 -3.62
N THR A 74 -9.86 3.60 -4.42
CA THR A 74 -8.62 2.96 -3.97
C THR A 74 -7.39 3.79 -4.29
N LEU A 75 -6.52 3.96 -3.29
CA LEU A 75 -5.17 4.48 -3.42
C LEU A 75 -4.18 3.33 -3.22
N VAL A 76 -3.32 3.11 -4.20
CA VAL A 76 -2.44 1.94 -4.25
C VAL A 76 -0.99 2.37 -4.39
N PHE A 77 -0.12 1.75 -3.61
CA PHE A 77 1.33 1.92 -3.67
C PHE A 77 2.01 0.57 -3.85
N THR A 78 2.73 0.38 -4.95
CA THR A 78 3.43 -0.86 -5.27
C THR A 78 4.93 -0.70 -5.02
N PRO A 79 5.54 -1.54 -4.17
CA PRO A 79 6.98 -1.58 -4.02
C PRO A 79 7.60 -2.31 -5.22
N THR A 80 8.69 -1.74 -5.74
CA THR A 80 9.39 -2.28 -6.89
C THR A 80 10.90 -2.24 -6.69
N ILE A 81 11.62 -3.16 -7.32
CA ILE A 81 13.08 -3.10 -7.49
C ILE A 81 13.35 -3.21 -8.99
N ASN A 82 14.08 -2.23 -9.55
CA ASN A 82 14.33 -2.12 -10.98
C ASN A 82 13.03 -2.19 -11.80
N ASN A 83 12.03 -1.40 -11.40
CA ASN A 83 10.69 -1.35 -11.99
C ASN A 83 9.85 -2.64 -11.95
N ASN A 84 10.32 -3.72 -11.33
CA ASN A 84 9.57 -4.97 -11.16
C ASN A 84 9.02 -5.05 -9.73
N PRO A 85 7.83 -5.61 -9.49
CA PRO A 85 7.35 -5.88 -8.12
C PRO A 85 8.39 -6.61 -7.28
N ILE A 86 8.45 -6.32 -5.98
CA ILE A 86 9.40 -7.01 -5.10
C ILE A 86 9.12 -8.52 -5.05
N SER A 87 10.20 -9.28 -4.98
CA SER A 87 10.19 -10.74 -4.91
C SER A 87 11.53 -11.22 -4.33
N ASN A 88 11.59 -12.46 -3.86
CA ASN A 88 12.87 -13.01 -3.38
C ASN A 88 13.93 -13.08 -4.50
N ALA A 89 13.51 -13.10 -5.77
CA ALA A 89 14.42 -13.19 -6.92
C ALA A 89 15.09 -11.85 -7.29
N ASN A 90 14.52 -10.71 -6.87
CA ASN A 90 15.07 -9.38 -7.13
C ASN A 90 15.35 -8.61 -5.84
N SER A 91 15.60 -9.30 -4.72
CA SER A 91 15.88 -8.69 -3.42
C SER A 91 17.16 -7.86 -3.36
N ALA A 92 18.07 -8.04 -4.33
CA ALA A 92 19.24 -7.19 -4.50
C ALA A 92 18.84 -5.87 -5.19
N GLY A 93 18.66 -4.80 -4.41
CA GLY A 93 18.43 -3.45 -4.94
C GLY A 93 17.75 -2.51 -3.94
N THR A 94 17.46 -1.30 -4.40
CA THR A 94 16.70 -0.31 -3.63
C THR A 94 15.20 -0.49 -3.93
N ILE A 95 14.38 -0.51 -2.89
CA ILE A 95 12.93 -0.50 -3.05
C ILE A 95 12.47 0.91 -3.44
N GLU A 96 11.81 1.00 -4.59
CA GLU A 96 11.15 2.18 -5.11
C GLU A 96 9.63 2.00 -4.98
N TRP A 97 8.92 3.03 -4.53
CA TRP A 97 7.47 2.97 -4.37
C TRP A 97 6.76 3.69 -5.50
N LYS A 98 6.05 2.94 -6.32
CA LYS A 98 5.15 3.49 -7.34
C LYS A 98 3.78 3.71 -6.74
N CYS A 99 3.13 4.80 -7.14
CA CYS A 99 1.71 4.98 -6.90
C CYS A 99 0.98 4.66 -8.21
N ASP A 100 0.52 3.43 -8.34
CA ASP A 100 -0.04 2.87 -9.56
C ASP A 100 -1.28 2.02 -9.24
N ALA A 101 -2.08 1.65 -10.24
CA ALA A 101 -3.30 0.86 -10.07
C ALA A 101 -4.37 1.45 -9.11
N SER A 102 -4.21 2.72 -8.72
CA SER A 102 -5.23 3.47 -7.98
C SER A 102 -6.45 3.67 -8.86
N THR A 103 -7.65 3.55 -8.29
CA THR A 103 -8.90 3.82 -9.04
C THR A 103 -9.36 5.26 -8.90
N ILE A 104 -8.85 5.98 -7.89
CA ILE A 104 -9.15 7.39 -7.67
C ILE A 104 -8.74 8.21 -8.90
N LEU A 105 -9.65 9.07 -9.37
CA LEU A 105 -9.38 9.94 -10.52
C LEU A 105 -8.18 10.85 -10.26
N ASP A 106 -7.32 11.03 -11.27
CA ASP A 106 -6.05 11.77 -11.19
C ASP A 106 -6.19 13.18 -10.58
N LYS A 107 -7.29 13.88 -10.89
CA LYS A 107 -7.56 15.22 -10.33
C LYS A 107 -7.68 15.25 -8.80
N TYR A 108 -7.94 14.10 -8.17
CA TYR A 108 -8.00 13.96 -6.72
C TYR A 108 -6.75 13.31 -6.15
N LEU A 109 -5.90 12.68 -6.97
CA LEU A 109 -4.66 12.05 -6.53
C LEU A 109 -3.60 13.10 -6.14
N PRO A 110 -2.77 12.78 -5.13
CA PRO A 110 -1.56 13.55 -4.85
C PRO A 110 -0.69 13.64 -6.10
N ALA A 111 0.11 14.69 -6.24
CA ALA A 111 0.95 14.89 -7.45
C ALA A 111 1.90 13.72 -7.73
N VAL A 112 2.36 13.01 -6.69
CA VAL A 112 3.22 11.82 -6.80
C VAL A 112 2.48 10.56 -7.29
N CYS A 113 1.16 10.65 -7.43
CA CYS A 113 0.26 9.59 -7.87
C CYS A 113 -0.49 9.97 -9.15
N ARG A 114 -0.13 11.10 -9.78
CA ARG A 114 -0.69 11.53 -11.06
C ARG A 114 0.25 11.17 -12.21
#